data_AF-A0A7Y2FWB8-F1
#
_entry.id   AF-A0A7Y2FWB8-F1
#
_cell.length_a   1.000
_cell.length_b   1.000
_cell.length_c   1.000
_cell.angle_alpha   90.00
_cell.angle_beta   90.00
_cell.angle_gamma   90.00
#
_symmetry.space_group_name_H-M   'P 1'
#
loop_
_entity.id
_entity.type
_entity.pdbx_description
1 polymer ?
#
loop_
_entity_poly.entity_id
_entity_poly.type
_entity_poly.pdbx_seq_one_letter_code
_entity_poly.pdbx_strand_id
1 'polypeptide(L)'
;MKNILILVCFVFFGIALQAQSDQSVFLSKIEVNWLNQEIGDLHSAYQKVKVAVKQKDNIGVSEQKTEVIKSVTSIVSNTRIFYDKMMMDINRENTRHAQVSDNPDDYYLNKRRENPKTQELTLNKNQLDKFKANVEAMETIKSNLKATSFDIHAGSQYTQKNLEQIESFITLAKNNNRIIQNNLVTE
;
A
#
# COMPACT_ATOMS: atom_id res chain seq x y z
N MET A 1 -1.45 8.73 -55.74
CA MET A 1 -0.57 8.75 -54.55
C MET A 1 -1.04 9.86 -53.59
N LYS A 2 -2.11 9.62 -52.82
CA LYS A 2 -2.79 10.67 -52.03
C LYS A 2 -2.99 10.36 -50.54
N ASN A 3 -2.42 9.27 -50.00
CA ASN A 3 -2.78 8.80 -48.66
C ASN A 3 -1.61 8.60 -47.66
N ILE A 4 -0.42 9.20 -47.89
CA ILE A 4 0.75 8.95 -47.02
C ILE A 4 0.98 10.08 -45.99
N LEU A 5 0.34 11.24 -46.14
CA LEU A 5 0.66 12.43 -45.33
C LEU A 5 -0.21 12.66 -44.08
N ILE A 6 -1.22 11.82 -43.82
CA ILE A 6 -2.10 11.96 -42.64
C ILE A 6 -1.66 11.05 -41.48
N LEU A 7 -0.76 10.08 -41.70
CA LEU A 7 -0.38 9.11 -40.68
C LEU A 7 0.79 9.54 -39.77
N VAL A 8 1.44 10.68 -40.04
CA VAL A 8 2.62 11.12 -39.27
C VAL A 8 2.27 12.12 -38.16
N CYS A 9 1.09 12.74 -38.19
CA CYS A 9 0.69 13.70 -37.14
C CYS A 9 0.09 13.04 -35.88
N PHE A 10 -0.32 11.76 -35.94
CA PHE A 10 -0.94 11.07 -34.80
C PHE A 10 0.03 10.29 -33.90
N VAL A 11 1.30 10.16 -34.28
CA VAL A 11 2.29 9.41 -33.49
C VAL A 11 3.06 10.32 -32.50
N PHE A 12 3.01 11.64 -32.68
CA PHE A 12 3.78 12.58 -31.84
C PHE A 12 3.01 13.27 -30.69
N PHE A 13 1.68 13.09 -30.60
CA PHE A 13 0.86 13.72 -29.55
C PHE A 13 0.47 12.79 -28.38
N GLY A 14 0.92 11.54 -28.36
CA GLY A 14 0.63 10.59 -27.27
C GLY A 14 1.51 10.74 -26.02
N ILE A 15 2.49 11.63 -26.05
CA ILE A 15 3.41 11.87 -24.94
C ILE A 15 3.33 13.34 -24.53
N ALA A 16 2.11 13.85 -24.34
CA ALA A 16 1.90 14.85 -23.31
C ALA A 16 2.12 14.13 -21.97
N LEU A 17 3.39 13.89 -21.62
CA LEU A 17 3.81 13.72 -20.25
C LEU A 17 3.29 14.96 -19.53
N GLN A 18 2.10 14.85 -18.93
CA GLN A 18 1.89 15.59 -17.69
C GLN A 18 3.10 15.22 -16.85
N ALA A 19 4.01 16.17 -16.68
CA ALA A 19 4.98 16.11 -15.61
C ALA A 19 4.13 15.99 -14.34
N GLN A 20 3.86 14.76 -13.92
CA GLN A 20 3.27 14.49 -12.62
C GLN A 20 4.34 14.99 -11.66
N SER A 21 4.08 16.13 -11.03
CA SER A 21 4.99 16.68 -10.04
C SER A 21 5.09 15.66 -8.93
N ASP A 22 6.27 15.06 -8.83
CA ASP A 22 6.63 14.20 -7.71
C ASP A 22 6.40 14.98 -6.40
N GLN A 23 5.72 14.33 -5.46
CA GLN A 23 5.36 14.91 -4.17
C GLN A 23 6.21 14.29 -3.08
N SER A 24 6.78 15.14 -2.22
CA SER A 24 7.52 14.69 -1.04
C SER A 24 6.54 14.41 0.09
N VAL A 25 6.52 13.18 0.58
CA VAL A 25 5.71 12.74 1.72
C VAL A 25 6.59 12.06 2.74
N PHE A 26 6.14 11.98 3.98
CA PHE A 26 6.99 11.47 5.05
C PHE A 26 6.24 10.48 5.94
N LEU A 27 6.86 9.32 6.13
CA LEU A 27 6.48 8.34 7.14
C LEU A 27 7.58 8.26 8.20
N SER A 28 7.30 7.66 9.35
CA SER A 28 8.38 7.33 10.29
C SER A 28 9.13 6.07 9.84
N LYS A 29 10.43 5.97 10.16
CA LYS A 29 11.23 4.77 9.88
C LYS A 29 10.63 3.52 10.54
N ILE A 30 10.02 3.69 11.72
CA ILE A 30 9.32 2.61 12.44
C ILE A 30 8.13 2.10 11.62
N GLU A 31 7.33 2.98 11.03
CA GLU A 31 6.17 2.60 10.21
C GLU A 31 6.59 1.84 8.95
N VAL A 32 7.64 2.31 8.27
CA VAL A 32 8.20 1.67 7.08
C VAL A 32 8.69 0.26 7.41
N ASN A 33 9.44 0.10 8.50
CA ASN A 33 9.97 -1.19 8.94
C ASN A 33 8.85 -2.13 9.43
N TRP A 34 7.89 -1.61 10.19
CA TRP A 34 6.76 -2.37 10.71
C TRP A 34 5.94 -2.99 9.58
N LEU A 35 5.63 -2.24 8.52
CA LEU A 35 4.83 -2.77 7.41
C LEU A 35 5.52 -3.97 6.74
N ASN A 36 6.84 -3.85 6.50
CA ASN A 36 7.60 -4.94 5.90
C ASN A 36 7.60 -6.20 6.78
N GLN A 37 7.77 -6.03 8.09
CA GLN A 37 7.72 -7.13 9.05
C GLN A 37 6.34 -7.78 9.13
N GLU A 38 5.28 -6.99 9.31
CA GLU A 38 3.90 -7.49 9.47
C GLU A 38 3.43 -8.26 8.23
N ILE A 39 3.84 -7.84 7.02
CA ILE A 39 3.58 -8.58 5.78
C ILE A 39 4.30 -9.93 5.77
N GLY A 40 5.55 -9.97 6.26
CA GLY A 40 6.32 -11.20 6.42
C GLY A 40 5.65 -12.18 7.39
N ASP A 41 5.23 -11.67 8.55
CA ASP A 41 4.55 -12.44 9.59
C ASP A 41 3.21 -13.01 9.08
N LEU A 42 2.39 -12.19 8.41
CA LEU A 42 1.16 -12.65 7.76
C LEU A 42 1.43 -13.72 6.71
N HIS A 43 2.44 -13.52 5.86
CA HIS A 43 2.78 -14.51 4.83
C HIS A 43 3.20 -15.84 5.45
N SER A 44 4.00 -15.80 6.52
CA SER A 44 4.42 -16.99 7.27
C SER A 44 3.23 -17.73 7.89
N ALA A 45 2.35 -17.01 8.58
CA ALA A 45 1.12 -17.57 9.16
C ALA A 45 0.22 -18.20 8.08
N TYR A 46 0.03 -17.52 6.96
CA TYR A 46 -0.74 -18.03 5.82
C TYR A 46 -0.17 -19.33 5.26
N GLN A 47 1.15 -19.45 5.08
CA GLN A 47 1.75 -20.71 4.60
C GLN A 47 1.51 -21.86 5.58
N LYS A 48 1.64 -21.61 6.90
CA LYS A 48 1.34 -22.61 7.93
C LYS A 48 -0.13 -23.04 7.91
N VAL A 49 -1.07 -22.10 7.75
CA VAL A 49 -2.50 -22.41 7.55
C VAL A 49 -2.70 -23.32 6.34
N LYS A 50 -2.14 -22.99 5.16
CA LYS A 50 -2.29 -23.81 3.95
C LYS A 50 -1.86 -25.25 4.18
N VAL A 51 -0.73 -25.44 4.87
CA VAL A 51 -0.19 -26.77 5.18
C VAL A 51 -1.12 -27.50 6.15
N ALA A 52 -1.53 -26.84 7.24
CA ALA A 52 -2.42 -27.43 8.24
C ALA A 52 -3.79 -27.83 7.65
N VAL A 53 -4.38 -26.99 6.78
CA VAL A 53 -5.62 -27.32 6.05
C VAL A 53 -5.45 -28.58 5.20
N LYS A 54 -4.35 -28.67 4.43
CA LYS A 54 -4.06 -29.86 3.60
C LYS A 54 -3.90 -31.13 4.44
N GLN A 55 -3.31 -31.00 5.62
CA GLN A 55 -3.10 -32.10 6.56
C GLN A 55 -4.33 -32.40 7.43
N LYS A 56 -5.41 -31.60 7.31
CA LYS A 56 -6.59 -31.66 8.19
C LYS A 56 -6.25 -31.45 9.67
N ASP A 57 -5.18 -30.72 9.96
CA ASP A 57 -4.76 -30.34 11.30
C ASP A 57 -5.54 -29.10 11.79
N ASN A 58 -6.65 -29.34 12.47
CA ASN A 58 -7.52 -28.27 12.97
C ASN A 58 -6.87 -27.46 14.11
N ILE A 59 -5.91 -28.02 14.84
CA ILE A 59 -5.18 -27.30 15.91
C ILE A 59 -4.24 -26.31 15.25
N GLY A 60 -3.41 -26.76 14.31
CA GLY A 60 -2.50 -25.89 13.55
C GLY A 60 -3.23 -24.78 12.79
N VAL A 61 -4.42 -25.06 12.22
CA VAL A 61 -5.27 -24.02 11.63
C VAL A 61 -5.69 -22.97 12.66
N SER A 62 -6.16 -23.40 13.83
CA SER A 62 -6.70 -22.49 14.84
C SER A 62 -5.63 -21.58 15.46
N GLU A 63 -4.43 -22.13 15.71
CA GLU A 63 -3.28 -21.36 16.21
C GLU A 63 -2.90 -20.21 15.28
N GLN A 64 -2.86 -20.47 13.97
CA GLN A 64 -2.43 -19.47 12.98
C GLN A 64 -3.57 -18.54 12.55
N LYS A 65 -4.83 -18.96 12.67
CA LYS A 65 -6.02 -18.14 12.32
C LYS A 65 -6.03 -16.81 13.07
N THR A 66 -5.70 -16.81 14.36
CA THR A 66 -5.65 -15.60 15.18
C THR A 66 -4.63 -14.59 14.65
N GLU A 67 -3.43 -15.06 14.27
CA GLU A 67 -2.39 -14.18 13.71
C GLU A 67 -2.81 -13.63 12.36
N VAL A 68 -3.40 -14.46 11.49
CA VAL A 68 -3.95 -13.99 10.19
C VAL A 68 -4.99 -12.88 10.40
N ILE A 69 -5.94 -13.06 11.33
CA ILE A 69 -6.97 -12.05 11.62
C ILE A 69 -6.34 -10.75 12.12
N LYS A 70 -5.39 -10.86 13.04
CA LYS A 70 -4.66 -9.72 13.62
C LYS A 70 -3.91 -8.96 12.53
N SER A 71 -3.09 -9.63 11.73
CA SER A 71 -2.28 -8.98 10.71
C SER A 71 -3.10 -8.41 9.55
N VAL A 72 -4.14 -9.12 9.08
CA VAL A 72 -5.08 -8.55 8.10
C VAL A 72 -5.73 -7.28 8.65
N THR A 73 -6.12 -7.29 9.92
CA THR A 73 -6.77 -6.13 10.54
C THR A 73 -5.80 -4.95 10.69
N SER A 74 -4.59 -5.19 11.19
CA SER A 74 -3.56 -4.19 11.46
C SER A 74 -3.03 -3.57 10.17
N ILE A 75 -2.72 -4.39 9.15
CA ILE A 75 -2.21 -3.94 7.85
C ILE A 75 -3.22 -2.99 7.19
N VAL A 76 -4.51 -3.34 7.14
CA VAL A 76 -5.53 -2.43 6.56
C VAL A 76 -5.57 -1.11 7.31
N SER A 77 -5.70 -1.15 8.64
CA SER A 77 -5.85 0.06 9.44
C SER A 77 -4.62 0.97 9.32
N ASN A 78 -3.42 0.41 9.40
CA ASN A 78 -2.20 1.21 9.35
C ASN A 78 -1.86 1.70 7.95
N THR A 79 -2.10 0.91 6.89
CA THR A 79 -1.89 1.40 5.52
C THR A 79 -2.86 2.51 5.15
N ARG A 80 -4.09 2.49 5.66
CA ARG A 80 -5.01 3.63 5.55
C ARG A 80 -4.46 4.88 6.23
N ILE A 81 -3.97 4.74 7.47
CA ILE A 81 -3.32 5.84 8.20
C ILE A 81 -2.11 6.38 7.43
N PHE A 82 -1.31 5.52 6.80
CA PHE A 82 -0.17 5.96 6.00
C PHE A 82 -0.62 6.78 4.80
N TYR A 83 -1.65 6.34 4.08
CA TYR A 83 -2.25 7.10 2.98
C TYR A 83 -2.74 8.48 3.45
N ASP A 84 -3.49 8.54 4.55
CA ASP A 84 -4.02 9.80 5.06
C ASP A 84 -2.89 10.77 5.48
N LYS A 85 -1.80 10.25 6.07
CA LYS A 85 -0.59 11.04 6.37
C LYS A 85 0.08 11.57 5.11
N MET A 86 0.25 10.74 4.09
CA MET A 86 0.82 11.15 2.80
C MET A 86 -0.01 12.27 2.17
N MET A 87 -1.34 12.15 2.17
CA MET A 87 -2.23 13.19 1.63
C MET A 87 -2.20 14.48 2.46
N MET A 88 -2.09 14.38 3.78
CA MET A 88 -1.94 15.55 4.65
C MET A 88 -0.66 16.33 4.34
N ASP A 89 0.44 15.62 4.05
CA ASP A 89 1.71 16.24 3.69
C ASP A 89 1.59 17.02 2.37
N ILE A 90 1.00 16.39 1.35
CA ILE A 90 0.73 17.01 0.04
C ILE A 90 -0.16 18.25 0.19
N ASN A 91 -1.27 18.13 0.93
CA ASN A 91 -2.21 19.22 1.10
C ASN A 91 -1.61 20.40 1.87
N ARG A 92 -0.77 20.11 2.88
CA ARG A 92 -0.05 21.14 3.62
C ARG A 92 0.90 21.92 2.72
N GLU A 93 1.62 21.23 1.85
CA GLU A 93 2.56 21.87 0.92
C GLU A 93 1.84 22.72 -0.12
N ASN A 94 0.80 22.18 -0.75
CA ASN A 94 -0.04 22.93 -1.70
C ASN A 94 -0.67 24.18 -1.08
N THR A 95 -1.11 24.10 0.18
CA THR A 95 -1.71 25.25 0.89
C THR A 95 -0.67 26.34 1.17
N ARG A 96 0.58 25.96 1.45
CA ARG A 96 1.65 26.92 1.74
C ARG A 96 2.10 27.68 0.51
N HIS A 97 2.27 27.01 -0.63
CA HIS A 97 2.56 27.69 -1.89
C HIS A 97 1.48 28.70 -2.30
N ALA A 98 0.25 28.56 -1.76
CA ALA A 98 -0.84 29.50 -1.99
C ALA A 98 -0.87 30.69 -1.01
N GLN A 99 -0.01 30.73 0.02
CA GLN A 99 0.00 31.76 1.07
C GLN A 99 1.35 32.50 1.12
N VAL A 100 1.32 33.83 1.30
CA VAL A 100 2.54 34.61 1.56
C VAL A 100 3.02 34.27 2.97
N SER A 101 4.23 33.70 3.09
CA SER A 101 4.85 33.35 4.37
C SER A 101 6.15 34.14 4.58
N ASP A 102 6.45 34.48 5.84
CA ASP A 102 7.73 35.05 6.23
C ASP A 102 8.87 34.01 6.29
N ASN A 103 8.52 32.72 6.27
CA ASN A 103 9.52 31.64 6.21
C ASN A 103 9.84 31.31 4.75
N PRO A 104 11.08 30.88 4.44
CA PRO A 104 11.40 30.30 3.15
C PRO A 104 10.47 29.12 2.83
N ASP A 105 10.05 28.99 1.58
CA ASP A 105 9.10 27.97 1.12
C ASP A 105 9.48 26.55 1.61
N ASP A 106 10.77 26.21 1.61
CA ASP A 106 11.27 24.88 1.97
C ASP A 106 11.50 24.64 3.47
N TYR A 107 11.33 25.65 4.35
CA TYR A 107 11.78 25.57 5.76
C TYR A 107 11.23 24.34 6.51
N TYR A 108 9.92 24.09 6.37
CA TYR A 108 9.27 22.99 7.07
C TYR A 108 9.53 21.63 6.43
N LEU A 109 9.71 21.60 5.12
CA LEU A 109 10.10 20.40 4.38
C LEU A 109 11.49 19.96 4.85
N ASN A 110 12.44 20.90 4.88
CA ASN A 110 13.81 20.69 5.38
C ASN A 110 13.81 20.26 6.85
N LYS A 111 12.99 20.90 7.72
CA LYS A 111 12.85 20.49 9.11
C LYS A 111 12.39 19.04 9.28
N ARG A 112 11.58 18.51 8.35
CA ARG A 112 11.18 17.09 8.36
C ARG A 112 12.25 16.19 7.79
N ARG A 113 12.93 16.61 6.71
CA ARG A 113 14.09 15.89 6.17
C ARG A 113 15.17 15.70 7.22
N GLU A 114 15.45 16.74 8.00
CA GLU A 114 16.43 16.74 9.09
C GLU A 114 16.02 15.92 10.32
N ASN A 115 14.77 15.45 10.41
CA ASN A 115 14.33 14.65 11.54
C ASN A 115 14.77 13.18 11.36
N PRO A 116 15.65 12.65 12.24
CA PRO A 116 16.23 11.32 12.07
C PRO A 116 15.21 10.17 12.18
N LYS A 117 14.02 10.44 12.74
CA LYS A 117 12.93 9.45 12.91
C LYS A 117 12.03 9.33 11.69
N THR A 118 12.06 10.31 10.80
CA THR A 118 11.25 10.31 9.58
C THR A 118 12.04 9.76 8.40
N GLN A 119 11.30 9.31 7.41
CA GLN A 119 11.77 8.82 6.14
C GLN A 119 10.97 9.56 5.08
N GLU A 120 11.68 10.26 4.19
CA GLU A 120 11.06 10.90 3.02
C GLU A 120 10.80 9.87 1.92
N LEU A 121 9.68 10.05 1.25
CA LEU A 121 9.30 9.34 0.04
C LEU A 121 8.94 10.35 -1.05
N THR A 122 9.34 10.06 -2.28
CA THR A 122 8.99 10.85 -3.46
C THR A 122 7.96 10.08 -4.28
N LEU A 123 6.69 10.52 -4.26
CA LEU A 123 5.60 9.83 -4.93
C LEU A 123 4.92 10.68 -5.99
N ASN A 124 4.70 10.11 -7.18
CA ASN A 124 3.81 10.71 -8.17
C ASN A 124 2.34 10.33 -7.92
N LYS A 125 1.44 11.04 -8.61
CA LYS A 125 0.00 10.82 -8.52
C LYS A 125 -0.40 9.37 -8.83
N ASN A 126 0.20 8.75 -9.85
CA ASN A 126 -0.12 7.37 -10.21
C ASN A 126 0.21 6.38 -9.08
N GLN A 127 1.31 6.60 -8.35
CA GLN A 127 1.70 5.78 -7.22
C GLN A 127 0.76 5.98 -6.03
N LEU A 128 0.34 7.23 -5.74
CA LEU A 128 -0.64 7.54 -4.70
C LEU A 128 -2.01 6.91 -4.99
N ASP A 129 -2.50 7.04 -6.23
CA ASP A 129 -3.77 6.46 -6.68
C ASP A 129 -3.72 4.92 -6.59
N LYS A 130 -2.61 4.30 -6.99
CA LYS A 130 -2.40 2.85 -6.84
C LYS A 130 -2.34 2.43 -5.37
N PHE A 131 -1.67 3.20 -4.52
CA PHE A 131 -1.59 2.92 -3.10
C PHE A 131 -2.98 2.92 -2.47
N LYS A 132 -3.78 3.96 -2.76
CA LYS A 132 -5.18 4.09 -2.33
C LYS A 132 -6.03 2.91 -2.81
N ALA A 133 -5.98 2.59 -4.10
CA ALA A 133 -6.77 1.51 -4.68
C ALA A 133 -6.46 0.15 -4.02
N ASN A 134 -5.19 -0.12 -3.72
CA ASN A 134 -4.79 -1.31 -2.98
C ASN A 134 -5.35 -1.31 -1.55
N VAL A 135 -5.33 -0.16 -0.84
CA VAL A 135 -5.93 -0.03 0.51
C VAL A 135 -7.42 -0.33 0.47
N GLU A 136 -8.17 0.26 -0.46
CA GLU A 136 -9.62 0.04 -0.60
C GLU A 136 -9.97 -1.41 -0.97
N ALA A 137 -9.16 -2.04 -1.83
CA ALA A 137 -9.29 -3.46 -2.15
C ALA A 137 -8.98 -4.35 -0.93
N MET A 138 -7.97 -4.01 -0.11
CA MET A 138 -7.69 -4.70 1.14
C MET A 138 -8.84 -4.55 2.16
N GLU A 139 -9.45 -3.38 2.27
CA GLU A 139 -10.65 -3.14 3.10
C GLU A 139 -11.81 -4.05 2.68
N THR A 140 -12.04 -4.16 1.36
CA THR A 140 -13.07 -5.03 0.78
C THR A 140 -12.80 -6.51 1.11
N ILE A 141 -11.55 -6.97 0.94
CA ILE A 141 -11.16 -8.34 1.28
C ILE A 141 -11.35 -8.61 2.78
N LYS A 142 -10.90 -7.71 3.66
CA LYS A 142 -11.10 -7.82 5.11
C LYS A 142 -12.59 -7.92 5.47
N SER A 143 -13.45 -7.14 4.82
CA SER A 143 -14.90 -7.21 5.03
C SER A 143 -15.47 -8.58 4.61
N ASN A 144 -15.05 -9.09 3.45
CA ASN A 144 -15.48 -10.40 2.97
C ASN A 144 -15.03 -11.55 3.89
N LEU A 145 -13.79 -11.50 4.38
CA LEU A 145 -13.27 -12.46 5.34
C LEU A 145 -14.02 -12.39 6.67
N LYS A 146 -14.40 -11.19 7.14
CA LYS A 146 -15.25 -11.02 8.33
C LYS A 146 -16.64 -11.62 8.13
N ALA A 147 -17.25 -11.43 6.96
CA ALA A 147 -18.58 -11.97 6.67
C ALA A 147 -18.62 -13.51 6.71
N THR A 148 -17.49 -14.17 6.43
CA THR A 148 -17.32 -15.62 6.57
C THR A 148 -16.64 -16.03 7.88
N SER A 149 -16.51 -15.12 8.86
CA SER A 149 -15.84 -15.36 10.15
C SER A 149 -14.41 -15.91 10.04
N PHE A 150 -13.71 -15.55 8.96
CA PHE A 150 -12.40 -16.08 8.60
C PHE A 150 -12.38 -17.62 8.62
N ASP A 151 -13.46 -18.26 8.19
CA ASP A 151 -13.58 -19.72 8.24
C ASP A 151 -12.62 -20.39 7.24
N ILE A 152 -11.67 -21.16 7.78
CA ILE A 152 -10.55 -21.78 7.04
C ILE A 152 -10.30 -23.22 7.53
N HIS A 153 -11.28 -23.86 8.16
CA HIS A 153 -11.15 -25.23 8.68
C HIS A 153 -11.27 -26.29 7.58
N ALA A 154 -10.56 -27.41 7.72
CA ALA A 154 -10.57 -28.50 6.74
C ALA A 154 -11.95 -29.19 6.68
N GLY A 155 -12.83 -28.69 5.81
CA GLY A 155 -14.23 -29.13 5.70
C GLY A 155 -15.23 -27.99 5.55
N SER A 156 -14.81 -26.75 5.81
CA SER A 156 -15.67 -25.59 5.52
C SER A 156 -15.72 -25.30 4.02
N GLN A 157 -16.93 -25.01 3.53
CA GLN A 157 -17.19 -24.53 2.17
C GLN A 157 -16.49 -23.20 1.84
N TYR A 158 -16.12 -22.41 2.86
CA TYR A 158 -15.48 -21.10 2.66
C TYR A 158 -13.97 -21.16 2.60
N THR A 159 -13.36 -22.29 2.98
CA THR A 159 -11.91 -22.43 3.16
C THR A 159 -11.12 -22.00 1.93
N GLN A 160 -11.42 -22.57 0.77
CA GLN A 160 -10.68 -22.28 -0.45
C GLN A 160 -10.77 -20.80 -0.82
N LYS A 161 -11.98 -20.25 -0.82
CA LYS A 161 -12.24 -18.84 -1.11
C LYS A 161 -11.51 -17.92 -0.14
N ASN A 162 -11.56 -18.21 1.17
CA ASN A 162 -10.91 -17.39 2.18
C ASN A 162 -9.37 -17.47 2.07
N LEU A 163 -8.79 -18.62 1.73
CA LEU A 163 -7.36 -18.76 1.48
C LEU A 163 -6.90 -17.95 0.25
N GLU A 164 -7.69 -17.95 -0.83
CA GLU A 164 -7.43 -17.13 -2.03
C GLU A 164 -7.54 -15.63 -1.72
N GLN A 165 -8.51 -15.25 -0.89
CA GLN A 165 -8.66 -13.87 -0.43
C GLN A 165 -7.48 -13.41 0.42
N ILE A 166 -6.99 -14.25 1.34
CA ILE A 166 -5.79 -13.93 2.14
C ILE A 166 -4.54 -13.81 1.25
N GLU A 167 -4.39 -14.67 0.24
CA GLU A 167 -3.28 -14.58 -0.73
C GLU A 167 -3.33 -13.29 -1.55
N SER A 168 -4.52 -12.94 -2.02
CA SER A 168 -4.77 -11.67 -2.73
C SER A 168 -4.47 -10.47 -1.85
N PHE A 169 -4.88 -10.53 -0.57
CA PHE A 169 -4.58 -9.51 0.43
C PHE A 169 -3.07 -9.31 0.60
N ILE A 170 -2.32 -10.39 0.78
CA ILE A 170 -0.86 -10.34 0.93
C ILE A 170 -0.21 -9.71 -0.31
N THR A 171 -0.72 -10.02 -1.50
CA THR A 171 -0.22 -9.44 -2.75
C THR A 171 -0.42 -7.92 -2.80
N LEU A 172 -1.61 -7.44 -2.42
CA LEU A 172 -1.89 -5.99 -2.34
C LEU A 172 -1.02 -5.30 -1.28
N ALA A 173 -0.85 -5.92 -0.11
CA ALA A 173 0.00 -5.38 0.94
C ALA A 173 1.47 -5.29 0.48
N LYS A 174 1.99 -6.33 -0.19
CA LYS A 174 3.32 -6.32 -0.81
C LYS A 174 3.46 -5.23 -1.87
N ASN A 175 2.42 -4.99 -2.67
CA ASN A 175 2.43 -3.92 -3.67
C ASN A 175 2.51 -2.54 -3.01
N ASN A 176 1.76 -2.28 -1.93
CA ASN A 176 1.87 -1.04 -1.16
C ASN A 176 3.24 -0.87 -0.50
N ASN A 177 3.78 -1.93 0.10
CA ASN A 177 5.13 -1.89 0.63
C ASN A 177 6.16 -1.60 -0.47
N ARG A 178 6.02 -2.19 -1.67
CA ARG A 178 6.92 -1.88 -2.80
C ARG A 178 6.82 -0.41 -3.24
N ILE A 179 5.62 0.17 -3.25
CA ILE A 179 5.46 1.61 -3.51
C ILE A 179 6.24 2.42 -2.46
N ILE A 180 6.20 2.04 -1.18
CA ILE A 180 6.99 2.72 -0.14
C ILE A 180 8.49 2.53 -0.38
N GLN A 181 8.96 1.29 -0.47
CA GLN A 181 10.39 0.96 -0.52
C GLN A 181 11.10 1.52 -1.77
N ASN A 182 10.44 1.50 -2.94
CA ASN A 182 11.04 1.96 -4.18
C ASN A 182 11.13 3.48 -4.30
N ASN A 183 10.47 4.22 -3.41
CA ASN A 183 10.39 5.67 -3.47
C ASN A 183 11.02 6.33 -2.24
N LEU A 184 11.74 5.56 -1.40
CA LEU A 184 12.51 6.09 -0.30
C LEU A 184 13.62 6.99 -0.86
N VAL A 185 13.74 8.20 -0.33
CA VAL A 185 14.92 9.04 -0.56
C VAL A 185 16.03 8.50 0.33
N THR A 186 17.09 7.96 -0.28
CA THR A 186 18.30 7.55 0.43
C THR A 186 19.27 8.73 0.51
N GLU A 187 19.84 8.96 1.69
CA GLU A 187 20.95 9.91 1.92
C GLU A 187 22.19 9.55 1.08
#